data_AF-A0A956X4E4-F1
#
_entry.id   AF-A0A956X4E4-F1
#
_cell.length_a   1.000
_cell.length_b   1.000
_cell.length_c   1.000
_cell.angle_alpha   90.00
_cell.angle_beta   90.00
_cell.angle_gamma   90.00
#
_symmetry.space_group_name_H-M   'P 1'
#
loop_
_entity.id
_entity.type
_entity.pdbx_description
1 polymer ?
#
loop_
_entity_poly.entity_id
_entity_poly.type
_entity_poly.pdbx_seq_one_letter_code
_entity_poly.pdbx_strand_id
1 'polypeptide(L)'
;MSNPLRTIEDYELFVYSLADTFPSVTKSTVTFVRRGMSLARVAGEIHFAQDVRLVIRERVLYHRLPAVIDWYGYEVWQGNKKLYWYDSQPHPHDPSLQSTHPHHKHVPPDIKHNRIPAPDMRFDQPNIPALIREIEQLIHESSQA
;
A
#
# COMPACT_ATOMS: atom_id res chain seq x y z
N MET A 1 14.78 -6.26 -10.48
CA MET A 1 14.47 -4.81 -10.45
C MET A 1 15.24 -4.18 -9.31
N SER A 2 15.83 -3.00 -9.52
CA SER A 2 16.49 -2.22 -8.46
C SER A 2 15.48 -1.88 -7.36
N ASN A 3 15.93 -1.80 -6.10
CA ASN A 3 15.11 -1.34 -4.98
C ASN A 3 14.54 0.08 -5.30
N PRO A 4 13.22 0.25 -5.45
CA PRO A 4 12.62 1.56 -5.75
C PRO A 4 12.92 2.62 -4.70
N LEU A 5 13.13 2.23 -3.44
CA LEU A 5 13.44 3.17 -2.35
C LEU A 5 14.92 3.58 -2.30
N ARG A 6 15.76 3.14 -3.25
CA ARG A 6 17.19 3.50 -3.28
C ARG A 6 17.41 5.02 -3.30
N THR A 7 16.64 5.74 -4.11
CA THR A 7 16.61 7.20 -4.19
C THR A 7 15.16 7.68 -4.28
N ILE A 8 14.94 8.98 -4.10
CA ILE A 8 13.59 9.53 -4.21
C ILE A 8 13.12 9.60 -5.67
N GLU A 9 14.05 9.81 -6.61
CA GLU A 9 13.79 9.76 -8.05
C GLU A 9 13.45 8.34 -8.51
N ASP A 10 14.14 7.32 -7.99
CA ASP A 10 13.80 5.91 -8.29
C ASP A 10 12.38 5.58 -7.80
N TYR A 11 11.98 6.10 -6.63
CA TYR A 11 10.66 5.86 -6.07
C TYR A 11 9.55 6.60 -6.83
N GLU A 12 9.81 7.85 -7.22
CA GLU A 12 8.92 8.63 -8.06
C GLU A 12 8.70 7.96 -9.43
N LEU A 13 9.78 7.50 -10.08
CA LEU A 13 9.69 6.75 -11.33
C LEU A 13 8.89 5.45 -11.14
N PHE A 14 9.13 4.72 -10.06
CA PHE A 14 8.38 3.51 -9.72
C PHE A 14 6.88 3.77 -9.57
N VAL A 15 6.49 4.85 -8.88
CA VAL A 15 5.07 5.24 -8.70
C VAL A 15 4.41 5.50 -10.06
N TYR A 16 5.11 6.18 -10.97
CA TYR A 16 4.56 6.52 -12.28
C TYR A 16 4.60 5.36 -13.28
N SER A 17 5.42 4.34 -13.05
CA SER A 17 5.47 3.14 -13.90
C SER A 17 4.48 2.04 -13.48
N LEU A 18 3.66 2.24 -12.44
CA LEU A 18 2.77 1.20 -11.90
C LEU A 18 1.81 0.64 -12.95
N ALA A 19 1.16 1.50 -13.73
CA ALA A 19 0.20 1.05 -14.76
C ALA A 19 0.89 0.30 -15.92
N ASP A 20 2.13 0.67 -16.26
CA ASP A 20 2.90 -0.02 -17.31
C ASP A 20 3.49 -1.36 -16.83
N THR A 21 3.77 -1.45 -15.52
CA THR A 21 4.44 -2.63 -14.93
C THR A 21 3.45 -3.74 -14.56
N PHE A 22 2.23 -3.37 -14.16
CA PHE A 22 1.23 -4.31 -13.66
C PHE A 22 0.03 -4.35 -14.62
N PRO A 23 -0.12 -5.39 -15.45
CA PRO A 23 -1.21 -5.48 -16.43
C PRO A 23 -2.63 -5.48 -15.82
N SER A 24 -2.76 -5.82 -14.54
CA SER A 24 -4.02 -5.77 -13.79
C SER A 24 -4.47 -4.34 -13.48
N VAL A 25 -3.56 -3.36 -13.53
CA VAL A 25 -3.85 -1.94 -13.29
C VAL A 25 -4.46 -1.33 -14.54
N THR A 26 -5.74 -0.99 -14.45
CA THR A 26 -6.48 -0.36 -15.56
C THR A 26 -6.29 1.16 -15.60
N LYS A 27 -6.02 1.77 -14.44
CA LYS A 27 -5.81 3.22 -14.29
C LYS A 27 -5.06 3.50 -12.99
N SER A 28 -4.13 4.45 -13.02
CA SER A 28 -3.50 5.02 -11.82
C SER A 28 -3.69 6.54 -11.80
N THR A 29 -4.08 7.06 -10.64
CA THR A 29 -4.11 8.50 -10.34
C THR A 29 -3.08 8.85 -9.26
N VAL A 30 -2.22 7.90 -8.90
CA VAL A 30 -1.24 8.06 -7.83
C VAL A 30 -0.24 9.12 -8.24
N THR A 31 -0.08 10.11 -7.37
CA THR A 31 0.87 11.20 -7.54
C THR A 31 1.95 11.12 -6.49
N PHE A 32 3.17 11.46 -6.88
CA PHE A 32 4.29 11.66 -5.99
C PHE A 32 4.53 13.17 -5.85
N VAL A 33 4.41 13.71 -4.64
CA VAL A 33 4.53 15.16 -4.40
C VAL A 33 5.55 15.43 -3.31
N ARG A 34 6.69 16.04 -3.68
CA ARG A 34 7.70 16.52 -2.74
C ARG A 34 7.12 17.61 -1.84
N ARG A 35 7.41 17.52 -0.54
CA ARG A 35 7.01 18.44 0.53
C ARG A 35 8.26 18.92 1.26
N GLY A 36 8.99 19.83 0.62
CA GLY A 36 10.27 20.34 1.13
C GLY A 36 11.45 19.47 0.73
N MET A 37 12.51 19.52 1.53
CA MET A 37 13.80 18.89 1.19
C MET A 37 13.93 17.42 1.60
N SER A 38 13.00 16.88 2.37
CA SER A 38 13.20 15.59 3.07
C SER A 38 11.98 14.68 3.14
N LEU A 39 10.83 15.12 2.66
CA LEU A 39 9.56 14.41 2.76
C LEU A 39 8.81 14.51 1.43
N ALA A 40 8.22 13.41 1.00
CA ALA A 40 7.26 13.38 -0.09
C ALA A 40 5.98 12.68 0.38
N ARG A 41 4.88 13.00 -0.29
CA ARG A 41 3.62 12.29 -0.15
C ARG A 41 3.31 11.54 -1.42
N VAL A 42 2.89 10.29 -1.28
CA VAL A 42 2.34 9.50 -2.37
C VAL A 42 0.87 9.30 -2.10
N ALA A 43 0.02 9.74 -3.02
CA ALA A 43 -1.42 9.66 -2.81
C ALA A 43 -2.19 9.55 -4.12
N GLY A 44 -3.28 8.79 -4.09
CA GLY A 44 -4.21 8.62 -5.20
C GLY A 44 -4.85 7.23 -5.17
N GLU A 45 -5.39 6.84 -6.31
CA GLU A 45 -6.08 5.55 -6.48
C GLU A 45 -5.46 4.75 -7.63
N ILE A 46 -5.39 3.44 -7.44
CA ILE A 46 -5.14 2.45 -8.49
C ILE A 46 -6.43 1.68 -8.71
N HIS A 47 -6.89 1.60 -9.96
CA HIS A 47 -8.12 0.90 -10.33
C HIS A 47 -7.81 -0.39 -11.07
N PHE A 48 -8.62 -1.41 -10.78
CA PHE A 48 -8.53 -2.75 -11.34
C PHE A 48 -9.88 -3.14 -11.96
N ALA A 49 -9.96 -4.33 -12.54
CA ALA A 49 -11.22 -4.91 -12.97
C ALA A 49 -12.19 -5.12 -11.79
N GLN A 50 -13.45 -5.44 -12.11
CA GLN A 50 -14.51 -5.74 -11.13
C GLN A 50 -14.78 -4.62 -10.11
N ASP A 51 -14.56 -3.37 -10.54
CA ASP A 51 -14.76 -2.17 -9.71
C ASP A 51 -13.94 -2.17 -8.42
N VAL A 52 -12.80 -2.88 -8.42
CA VAL A 52 -11.86 -2.88 -7.30
C VAL A 52 -10.91 -1.69 -7.42
N ARG A 53 -10.69 -0.98 -6.32
CA ARG A 53 -9.71 0.10 -6.25
C ARG A 53 -8.88 0.03 -4.97
N LEU A 54 -7.61 0.40 -5.11
CA LEU A 54 -6.67 0.62 -4.02
C LEU A 54 -6.47 2.12 -3.83
N VAL A 55 -6.87 2.63 -2.67
CA VAL A 55 -6.59 4.01 -2.24
C VAL A 55 -5.26 4.01 -1.49
N ILE A 56 -4.32 4.83 -1.95
CA ILE A 56 -2.95 4.91 -1.43
C ILE A 56 -2.74 6.24 -0.73
N ARG A 57 -2.14 6.18 0.47
CA ARG A 57 -1.56 7.32 1.15
C ARG A 57 -0.26 6.90 1.81
N GLU A 58 0.85 7.51 1.43
CA GLU A 58 2.14 7.27 2.04
C GLU A 58 2.86 8.59 2.33
N ARG A 59 3.74 8.53 3.31
CA ARG A 59 4.79 9.51 3.54
C ARG A 59 6.14 8.83 3.37
N VAL A 60 6.98 9.44 2.54
CA VAL A 60 8.31 8.93 2.21
C VAL A 60 9.35 9.95 2.68
N LEU A 61 10.21 9.54 3.61
CA LEU A 61 11.34 10.32 4.08
C LEU A 61 12.58 10.02 3.22
N TYR A 62 13.27 11.06 2.79
CA TYR A 62 14.47 10.96 1.95
C TYR A 62 15.60 11.90 2.37
N HIS A 63 15.61 12.34 3.63
CA HIS A 63 16.75 13.08 4.20
C HIS A 63 18.03 12.24 4.29
N ARG A 64 17.90 10.91 4.23
CA ARG A 64 18.97 9.92 4.11
C ARG A 64 18.55 8.89 3.07
N LEU A 65 19.54 8.22 2.48
CA LEU A 65 19.32 7.13 1.55
C LEU A 65 19.66 5.78 2.22
N PRO A 66 18.94 4.70 1.90
CA PRO A 66 17.74 4.67 1.05
C PRO A 66 16.58 5.47 1.68
N ALA A 67 15.66 5.93 0.84
CA ALA A 67 14.41 6.53 1.30
C ALA A 67 13.60 5.48 2.08
N VAL A 68 12.75 5.93 3.00
CA VAL A 68 11.90 5.05 3.81
C VAL A 68 10.48 5.57 3.86
N ILE A 69 9.52 4.67 3.93
CA ILE A 69 8.14 5.00 4.28
C ILE A 69 8.12 5.22 5.79
N ASP A 70 7.60 6.34 6.29
CA ASP A 70 7.47 6.57 7.75
C ASP A 70 6.03 6.47 8.24
N TRP A 71 5.09 6.43 7.30
CA TRP A 71 3.67 6.26 7.54
C TRP A 71 2.97 5.85 6.25
N TYR A 72 1.96 4.99 6.37
CA TYR A 72 1.07 4.69 5.26
C TYR A 72 -0.36 4.43 5.74
N GLY A 73 -1.29 4.49 4.78
CA GLY A 73 -2.63 3.94 4.87
C GLY A 73 -3.07 3.48 3.49
N TYR A 74 -3.41 2.20 3.37
CA TYR A 74 -3.84 1.58 2.12
C TYR A 74 -5.25 1.04 2.30
N GLU A 75 -6.21 1.42 1.46
CA GLU A 75 -7.58 0.92 1.54
C GLU A 75 -7.98 0.21 0.26
N VAL A 76 -8.58 -0.97 0.38
CA VAL A 76 -9.13 -1.69 -0.77
C VAL A 76 -10.65 -1.64 -0.73
N TRP A 77 -11.23 -1.22 -1.84
CA TRP A 77 -12.66 -1.04 -2.02
C TRP A 77 -13.14 -1.80 -3.25
N GLN A 78 -14.38 -2.28 -3.21
CA GLN A 78 -15.14 -2.73 -4.38
C GLN A 78 -16.42 -1.91 -4.48
N GLY A 79 -16.49 -1.04 -5.49
CA GLY A 79 -17.47 0.04 -5.56
C GLY A 79 -17.50 0.88 -4.27
N ASN A 80 -18.62 0.83 -3.57
CA ASN A 80 -18.84 1.57 -2.31
C ASN A 80 -18.54 0.74 -1.04
N LYS A 81 -18.10 -0.51 -1.18
CA LYS A 81 -17.80 -1.39 -0.05
C LYS A 81 -16.29 -1.42 0.22
N LYS A 82 -15.88 -0.98 1.40
CA LYS A 82 -14.51 -1.19 1.88
C LYS A 82 -14.32 -2.67 2.22
N LEU A 83 -13.37 -3.33 1.56
CA LEU A 83 -13.07 -4.74 1.76
C LEU A 83 -12.10 -4.94 2.92
N TYR A 84 -10.99 -4.22 2.93
CA TYR A 84 -9.97 -4.23 3.98
C TYR A 84 -9.11 -2.97 3.91
N TRP A 85 -8.28 -2.73 4.91
CA TRP A 85 -7.22 -1.72 4.84
C TRP A 85 -5.98 -2.15 5.61
N TYR A 86 -4.86 -1.50 5.33
CA TYR A 86 -3.61 -1.60 6.07
C TYR A 86 -3.24 -0.23 6.61
N ASP A 87 -2.74 -0.19 7.83
CA ASP A 87 -2.09 1.00 8.37
C ASP A 87 -0.94 0.61 9.31
N SER A 88 -0.22 1.63 9.78
CA SER A 88 0.93 1.48 10.66
C SER A 88 0.68 2.09 12.05
N GLN A 89 -0.58 2.14 12.51
CA GLN A 89 -0.91 2.60 13.86
C GLN A 89 -0.37 1.59 14.89
N PRO A 90 0.49 2.01 15.84
CA PRO A 90 1.05 1.09 16.83
C PRO A 90 -0.02 0.53 17.78
N HIS A 91 -0.01 -0.79 17.98
CA HIS A 91 -0.79 -1.51 18.99
C HIS A 91 0.14 -2.30 19.93
N PRO A 92 0.94 -1.64 20.79
CA PRO A 92 1.98 -2.30 21.60
C PRO A 92 1.44 -3.28 22.65
N HIS A 93 0.16 -3.16 23.02
CA HIS A 93 -0.49 -4.01 24.02
C HIS A 93 -1.30 -5.16 23.42
N ASP A 94 -1.25 -5.34 22.09
CA ASP A 94 -1.88 -6.48 21.42
C ASP A 94 -0.79 -7.52 21.05
N PRO A 95 -0.69 -8.65 21.77
CA PRO A 95 0.29 -9.69 21.47
C PRO A 95 0.13 -10.30 20.08
N SER A 96 -1.09 -10.32 19.54
CA SER A 96 -1.39 -10.96 18.25
C SER A 96 -0.77 -10.21 17.06
N LEU A 97 -0.46 -8.92 17.22
CA LEU A 97 0.10 -8.05 16.17
C LEU A 97 1.60 -7.82 16.29
N GLN A 98 2.25 -8.36 17.33
CA GLN A 98 3.67 -8.05 17.60
C GLN A 98 4.62 -8.56 16.53
N SER A 99 4.27 -9.65 15.85
CA SER A 99 5.11 -10.24 14.79
C SER A 99 5.38 -9.29 13.62
N THR A 100 4.51 -8.30 13.42
CA THR A 100 4.60 -7.33 12.33
C THR A 100 4.53 -5.89 12.80
N HIS A 101 4.75 -5.63 14.10
CA HIS A 101 4.62 -4.29 14.67
C HIS A 101 5.39 -3.21 13.85
N PRO A 102 4.78 -2.05 13.51
CA PRO A 102 3.41 -1.61 13.81
C PRO A 102 2.38 -2.00 12.73
N HIS A 103 2.79 -2.76 11.72
CA HIS A 103 2.03 -3.07 10.53
C HIS A 103 0.92 -4.09 10.81
N HIS A 104 -0.29 -3.77 10.36
CA HIS A 104 -1.42 -4.70 10.46
C HIS A 104 -2.44 -4.44 9.35
N LYS A 105 -3.30 -5.42 9.16
CA LYS A 105 -4.43 -5.39 8.23
C LYS A 105 -5.73 -5.45 9.00
N HIS A 106 -6.69 -4.65 8.59
CA HIS A 106 -8.07 -4.67 9.07
C HIS A 106 -8.96 -5.45 8.11
N VAL A 107 -9.66 -6.47 8.61
CA VAL A 107 -10.47 -7.40 7.80
C VAL A 107 -11.85 -7.66 8.42
N PRO A 108 -12.91 -7.96 7.64
CA PRO A 108 -14.19 -8.40 8.18
C PRO A 108 -14.09 -9.76 8.92
N PRO A 109 -15.04 -10.10 9.81
CA PRO A 109 -16.12 -9.27 10.33
C PRO A 109 -15.61 -8.20 11.30
N ASP A 110 -16.45 -7.20 11.62
CA ASP A 110 -16.10 -6.05 12.48
C ASP A 110 -14.73 -5.44 12.15
N ILE A 111 -14.62 -4.97 10.91
CA ILE A 111 -13.36 -4.50 10.30
C ILE A 111 -12.62 -3.42 11.12
N LYS A 112 -13.30 -2.70 12.01
CA LYS A 112 -12.68 -1.71 12.90
C LYS A 112 -11.91 -2.33 14.05
N HIS A 113 -12.25 -3.55 14.45
CA HIS A 113 -11.66 -4.24 15.61
C HIS A 113 -10.92 -5.51 15.23
N ASN A 114 -11.22 -6.10 14.07
CA ASN A 114 -10.58 -7.31 13.60
C ASN A 114 -9.31 -6.99 12.79
N ARG A 115 -8.16 -7.23 13.43
CA ARG A 115 -6.82 -6.94 12.92
C ARG A 115 -6.03 -8.23 12.81
N ILE A 116 -5.24 -8.34 11.76
CA ILE A 116 -4.28 -9.44 11.58
C ILE A 116 -2.89 -8.90 11.26
N PRO A 117 -1.82 -9.65 11.56
CA PRO A 117 -0.47 -9.30 11.14
C PRO A 117 -0.35 -9.03 9.64
N ALA A 118 0.53 -8.10 9.26
CA ALA A 118 0.80 -7.74 7.87
C ALA A 118 2.28 -7.95 7.52
N PRO A 119 2.72 -9.21 7.28
CA PRO A 119 4.13 -9.55 7.12
C PRO A 119 4.79 -8.93 5.88
N ASP A 120 3.99 -8.60 4.86
CA ASP A 120 4.47 -8.00 3.62
C ASP A 120 4.53 -6.46 3.66
N MET A 121 4.01 -5.84 4.72
CA MET A 121 4.04 -4.39 4.90
C MET A 121 5.27 -3.99 5.72
N ARG A 122 6.09 -3.10 5.18
CA ARG A 122 7.29 -2.61 5.86
C ARG A 122 7.55 -1.14 5.53
N PHE A 123 8.46 -0.54 6.29
CA PHE A 123 8.91 0.84 6.06
C PHE A 123 10.13 0.96 5.15
N ASP A 124 10.90 -0.13 4.99
CA ASP A 124 12.16 -0.19 4.24
C ASP A 124 12.01 -0.82 2.85
N GLN A 125 10.77 -1.09 2.40
CA GLN A 125 10.47 -1.66 1.08
C GLN A 125 9.22 -1.02 0.45
N PRO A 126 9.05 -1.07 -0.87
CA PRO A 126 7.80 -0.65 -1.51
C PRO A 126 6.66 -1.63 -1.18
N ASN A 127 5.59 -1.14 -0.56
CA ASN A 127 4.43 -1.97 -0.19
C ASN A 127 3.44 -2.19 -1.35
N ILE A 128 3.35 -1.21 -2.27
CA ILE A 128 2.40 -1.21 -3.40
C ILE A 128 2.41 -2.52 -4.21
N PRO A 129 3.56 -3.14 -4.55
CA PRO A 129 3.56 -4.40 -5.30
C PRO A 129 2.89 -5.56 -4.58
N ALA A 130 2.99 -5.63 -3.25
CA ALA A 130 2.32 -6.67 -2.47
C ALA A 130 0.79 -6.47 -2.49
N LEU A 131 0.34 -5.23 -2.34
CA LEU A 131 -1.07 -4.87 -2.41
C LEU A 131 -1.68 -5.17 -3.79
N ILE A 132 -0.95 -4.88 -4.87
CA ILE A 132 -1.40 -5.20 -6.23
C ILE A 132 -1.58 -6.71 -6.39
N ARG A 133 -0.60 -7.52 -5.98
CA ARG A 133 -0.69 -9.00 -6.07
C ARG A 133 -1.84 -9.57 -5.25
N GLU A 134 -2.08 -9.02 -4.06
CA GLU A 134 -3.21 -9.44 -3.22
C GLU A 134 -4.56 -9.13 -3.90
N ILE A 135 -4.69 -7.98 -4.57
CA ILE A 135 -5.90 -7.61 -5.32
C ILE A 135 -6.06 -8.49 -6.57
N GLU A 136 -4.97 -8.84 -7.26
CA GLU A 136 -5.00 -9.77 -8.38
C GLU A 136 -5.57 -11.13 -7.97
N GLN A 137 -5.15 -11.66 -6.81
CA GLN A 137 -5.68 -12.90 -6.25
C GLN A 137 -7.18 -12.77 -5.93
N LEU A 138 -7.59 -11.69 -5.28
CA LEU A 138 -8.99 -11.42 -4.96
C LEU A 138 -9.90 -11.41 -6.21
N ILE A 139 -9.45 -10.73 -7.28
CA ILE A 139 -10.17 -10.65 -8.55
C ILE A 139 -10.23 -12.02 -9.23
N HIS A 140 -9.14 -12.79 -9.18
CA HIS A 140 -9.08 -14.13 -9.73
C HIS A 140 -10.07 -15.07 -9.03
N GLU A 141 -10.08 -15.10 -7.70
CA GLU A 141 -11.01 -15.91 -6.90
C GLU A 141 -12.46 -15.55 -7.16
N SER A 142 -12.77 -14.25 -7.26
CA SER A 142 -14.13 -13.76 -7.54
C SER A 142 -14.60 -14.09 -8.97
N SER A 143 -13.68 -14.37 -9.90
CA SER A 143 -14.02 -14.76 -11.28
C SER A 143 -14.32 -16.25 -11.42
N GLN A 144 -13.95 -17.06 -10.43
CA GLN A 144 -14.14 -18.52 -10.43
C GLN A 144 -15.35 -18.98 -9.60
N ALA A 145 -16.01 -18.04 -8.90
CA ALA A 145 -17.20 -18.25 -8.08
C ALA A 145 -18.48 -17.93 -8.87
#